data_AF-G2DXC4-F1
#
_entry.id   AF-G2DXC4-F1
#
_cell.length_a   1.000
_cell.length_b   1.000
_cell.length_c   1.000
_cell.angle_alpha   90.00
_cell.angle_beta   90.00
_cell.angle_gamma   90.00
#
_symmetry.space_group_name_H-M   'P 1'
#
loop_
_entity.id
_entity.type
_entity.pdbx_description
1 polymer ?
#
loop_
_entity_poly.entity_id
_entity_poly.type
_entity_poly.pdbx_seq_one_letter_code
_entity_poly.pdbx_strand_id
1 'polypeptide(L)' 'MIGTLYLRDHMAKVRILYDARRYSIRYQDSSNLKYNPDTKTIHSNYNSWVQNLDNAIRSQLSIRR' A
#
# COMPACT_ATOMS: atom_id res chain seq x y z
N MET A 1 10.51 2.61 4.64
CA MET A 1 10.72 2.07 3.27
C MET A 1 9.66 2.63 2.31
N ILE A 2 9.96 2.73 1.02
CA ILE A 2 8.97 3.08 -0.02
C ILE A 2 8.69 1.84 -0.88
N GLY A 3 7.41 1.56 -1.13
CA GLY A 3 6.96 0.58 -2.11
C GLY A 3 6.27 1.28 -3.28
N THR A 4 6.57 0.86 -4.51
CA THR A 4 5.88 1.34 -5.71
C THR A 4 5.41 0.14 -6.52
N LEU A 5 4.15 0.15 -6.91
CA LEU A 5 3.53 -0.83 -7.78
C LEU A 5 3.15 -0.15 -9.09
N TYR A 6 3.59 -0.72 -10.21
CA TYR A 6 3.14 -0.37 -11.55
C TYR A 6 2.32 -1.52 -12.10
N LEU A 7 1.11 -1.24 -12.59
CA LEU A 7 0.26 -2.22 -13.27
C LEU A 7 -0.47 -1.57 -14.44
N ARG A 8 -0.13 -2.00 -15.66
CA ARG A 8 -0.63 -1.37 -16.90
C ARG A 8 -0.32 0.13 -16.88
N ASP A 9 -1.34 0.97 -16.96
CA ASP A 9 -1.29 2.43 -16.88
C ASP A 9 -1.43 2.98 -15.45
N HIS A 10 -1.63 2.14 -14.45
CA HIS A 10 -1.81 2.56 -13.06
C HIS A 10 -0.50 2.47 -12.27
N MET A 11 -0.30 3.40 -11.33
CA MET A 11 0.80 3.38 -10.38
C MET A 11 0.31 3.70 -8.97
N ALA A 12 0.76 2.92 -7.98
CA ALA A 12 0.56 3.21 -6.56
C ALA A 12 1.90 3.29 -5.84
N LYS A 13 2.09 4.34 -5.04
CA LYS A 13 3.27 4.52 -4.19
C LYS A 13 2.82 4.62 -2.73
N VAL A 14 3.44 3.80 -1.89
CA VAL A 14 3.15 3.73 -0.45
C VAL A 14 4.42 3.88 0.37
N ARG A 15 4.28 4.49 1.54
CA ARG A 15 5.30 4.52 2.58
C ARG A 15 5.00 3.45 3.60
N ILE A 16 5.96 2.56 3.81
CA ILE A 16 5.91 1.53 4.85
C ILE A 16 6.78 2.00 6.01
N LEU A 17 6.12 2.35 7.11
CA LEU A 17 6.76 2.69 8.38
C LEU A 17 6.76 1.44 9.25
N TYR A 18 7.86 1.17 9.95
CA TYR A 18 7.95 0.00 10.82
C TYR A 18 8.90 0.26 12.00
N ASP A 19 8.65 -0.44 13.09
CA ASP A 19 9.52 -0.57 14.26
C ASP A 19 9.63 -2.06 14.67
N ALA A 20 10.25 -2.34 15.81
CA ALA A 20 10.41 -3.70 16.31
C ALA A 20 9.10 -4.43 16.68
N ARG A 21 7.96 -3.73 16.72
CA ARG A 21 6.66 -4.23 17.20
C ARG A 21 5.54 -4.10 16.18
N ARG A 22 5.58 -3.12 15.28
CA ARG A 22 4.48 -2.81 14.35
C ARG A 22 4.96 -2.25 13.02
N TYR A 23 4.07 -2.27 12.03
CA TYR A 23 4.22 -1.55 10.77
C TYR A 23 2.92 -0.84 10.36
N SER A 24 3.03 0.11 9.43
CA SER A 24 1.88 0.75 8.78
C SER A 24 2.18 1.03 7.31
N ILE A 25 1.15 0.90 6.47
CA ILE A 25 1.20 1.21 5.03
C ILE A 25 0.42 2.50 4.82
N ARG A 26 1.10 3.55 4.35
CA ARG A 26 0.49 4.87 4.12
C ARG A 26 0.52 5.22 2.64
N TYR A 27 -0.58 5.73 2.13
CA TYR A 27 -0.60 6.36 0.81
C TYR A 27 0.48 7.43 0.73
N GLN A 28 1.24 7.45 -0.37
CA GLN A 28 2.21 8.51 -0.65
C GLN A 28 1.91 9.21 -1.96
N ASP A 29 1.60 8.47 -3.02
CA ASP A 29 1.37 9.03 -4.37
C ASP A 29 0.68 7.99 -5.26
N SER A 30 0.06 8.42 -6.36
CA SER A 30 -0.52 7.53 -7.36
C SER A 30 -0.68 8.18 -8.73
N SER A 31 -0.74 7.35 -9.77
CA SER A 31 -1.12 7.75 -11.12
C SER A 31 -2.27 6.88 -11.61
N ASN A 32 -3.25 7.50 -12.29
CA ASN A 32 -4.47 6.87 -12.80
C ASN A 32 -5.35 6.15 -11.77
N LEU A 33 -5.17 6.43 -10.47
CA LEU A 33 -6.03 5.89 -9.39
C LEU A 33 -7.08 6.87 -8.87
N LYS A 34 -7.21 8.06 -9.48
CA LYS A 34 -8.25 9.06 -9.14
C LYS A 34 -8.29 9.40 -7.65
N TYR A 35 -7.13 9.59 -7.02
CA TYR A 35 -7.09 10.03 -5.63
C TYR A 35 -7.72 11.42 -5.49
N ASN A 36 -8.72 11.53 -4.61
CA ASN A 36 -9.33 12.81 -4.26
C ASN A 36 -8.96 13.16 -2.81
N PRO A 37 -8.19 14.24 -2.57
CA PRO A 37 -7.78 14.62 -1.22
C PRO A 37 -8.92 15.17 -0.36
N ASP A 38 -9.93 15.81 -0.96
CA ASP A 38 -11.06 16.43 -0.24
C ASP A 38 -11.99 15.36 0.35
N THR A 39 -12.28 14.32 -0.44
CA THR A 39 -13.15 13.21 -0.03
C THR A 39 -12.38 12.00 0.50
N LYS A 40 -11.04 12.03 0.42
CA LYS A 40 -10.14 10.93 0.77
C LYS A 40 -10.49 9.60 0.09
N THR A 41 -10.93 9.66 -1.16
CA THR A 41 -11.29 8.48 -1.96
C THR A 41 -10.22 8.16 -2.99
N ILE A 42 -10.14 6.89 -3.37
CA ILE A 42 -9.21 6.36 -4.37
C ILE A 42 -9.84 5.15 -5.04
N HIS A 43 -9.42 4.85 -6.27
CA HIS A 43 -9.91 3.69 -7.02
C HIS A 43 -9.71 2.38 -6.23
N SER A 44 -10.70 1.48 -6.27
CA SER A 44 -10.73 0.25 -5.48
C SER A 44 -9.51 -0.65 -5.67
N ASN A 45 -8.94 -0.71 -6.87
CA ASN A 45 -7.69 -1.42 -7.16
C ASN A 45 -6.56 -1.08 -6.17
N TYR A 46 -6.43 0.21 -5.78
CA TYR A 46 -5.44 0.60 -4.77
C TYR A 46 -5.68 -0.12 -3.44
N ASN A 47 -6.93 -0.16 -2.98
CA ASN A 47 -7.29 -0.81 -1.72
C ASN A 47 -6.97 -2.32 -1.78
N SER A 48 -7.31 -2.97 -2.89
CA SER A 48 -6.96 -4.38 -3.11
C SER A 48 -5.45 -4.61 -3.10
N TRP A 49 -4.66 -3.72 -3.71
CA TRP A 49 -3.20 -3.83 -3.70
C TRP A 49 -2.60 -3.63 -2.31
N VAL A 50 -3.09 -2.65 -1.55
CA VAL A 50 -2.65 -2.42 -0.17
C VAL A 50 -3.02 -3.62 0.72
N GLN A 51 -4.21 -4.19 0.55
CA GLN A 51 -4.64 -5.37 1.30
C GLN A 51 -3.79 -6.61 0.97
N ASN A 52 -3.45 -6.81 -0.31
CA ASN A 52 -2.56 -7.89 -0.72
C ASN A 52 -1.15 -7.72 -0.16
N LEU A 53 -0.62 -6.48 -0.16
CA LEU A 53 0.66 -6.16 0.46
C LEU A 53 0.64 -6.42 1.97
N ASP A 54 -0.43 -6.01 2.66
CA ASP A 54 -0.62 -6.27 4.10
C ASP A 54 -0.60 -7.77 4.39
N ASN A 55 -1.37 -8.56 3.65
CA ASN A 55 -1.42 -10.01 3.79
C ASN A 55 -0.05 -10.66 3.58
N ALA A 56 0.71 -10.22 2.57
CA ALA A 56 2.06 -10.72 2.30
C ALA A 56 3.04 -10.40 3.45
N ILE A 57 3.02 -9.17 3.97
CA ILE A 57 3.85 -8.79 5.12
C ILE A 57 3.48 -9.62 6.34
N ARG A 58 2.19 -9.79 6.66
CA ARG A 58 1.73 -10.63 7.78
C ARG A 58 2.16 -12.08 7.65
N SER A 59 2.01 -12.66 6.45
CA SER A 59 2.45 -14.03 6.18
C SER A 59 3.94 -14.18 6.45
N GLN A 60 4.76 -13.25 5.95
CA GLN A 60 6.21 -13.29 6.17
C GLN A 60 6.61 -13.11 7.64
N LEU A 61 5.90 -12.26 8.40
CA LEU A 61 6.12 -12.07 9.83
C LEU A 61 5.67 -13.29 10.65
N SER A 62 4.60 -13.98 10.23
CA SER A 62 4.12 -15.19 10.90
C SER A 62 5.03 -16.39 10.69
N ILE A 63 5.65 -16.52 9.52
CA ILE A 63 6.63 -17.59 9.23
C ILE A 63 7.92 -17.42 10.04
N ARG A 64 8.26 -16.17 10.41
CA ARG A 64 9.49 -15.84 11.15
C ARG A 64 9.32 -15.83 12.68
N ARG A 65 8.17 -16.28 13.19
CA ARG A 65 7.96 -16.52 14.63
C ARG A 65 8.42 -17.93 14.99
#